data_AF-A0A2G2QYI3-F1
#
_entry.id   AF-A0A2G2QYI3-F1
#
_cell.length_a   1.000
_cell.length_b   1.000
_cell.length_c   1.000
_cell.angle_alpha   90.00
_cell.angle_beta   90.00
_cell.angle_gamma   90.00
#
_symmetry.space_group_name_H-M   'P 1'
#
loop_
_entity.id
_entity.type
_entity.pdbx_description
1 polymer ?
#
loop_
_entity_poly.entity_id
_entity_poly.type
_entity_poly.pdbx_seq_one_letter_code
_entity_poly.pdbx_strand_id
1 'polypeptide(L)'
;MGRRLKVTQIEWNDGLKLGLGFQDQDHEEAIALMNAMQTCSDADFPAAFAAHTEHLAAHLARENELMERIGFFAKDMHMGEHERVLAEVADMQAKIDAGDIATVRAYVENDLPQWFKDHLGSMDMMTAQFALQMGET
;
A
#
# COMPACT_ATOMS: atom_id res chain seq x y z
N MET A 1 -15.72 9.99 -27.32
CA MET A 1 -14.58 9.08 -27.11
C MET A 1 -14.19 9.16 -25.64
N GLY A 2 -14.50 8.14 -24.85
CA GLY A 2 -14.13 8.10 -23.43
C GLY A 2 -12.62 8.06 -23.30
N ARG A 3 -12.05 8.99 -22.53
CA ARG A 3 -10.65 8.94 -22.14
C ARG A 3 -10.49 7.65 -21.32
N ARG A 4 -9.79 6.65 -21.86
CA ARG A 4 -9.29 5.54 -21.03
C ARG A 4 -8.46 6.19 -19.94
N LEU A 5 -8.89 6.07 -18.68
CA LEU A 5 -8.06 6.45 -17.54
C LEU A 5 -6.75 5.67 -17.68
N LYS A 6 -5.63 6.36 -17.42
CA LYS A 6 -4.31 5.70 -17.46
C LYS A 6 -4.28 4.75 -16.29
N VAL A 7 -4.31 3.45 -16.58
CA VAL A 7 -4.02 2.40 -15.61
C VAL A 7 -2.60 2.62 -15.11
N THR A 8 -2.45 2.91 -13.82
CA THR A 8 -1.13 3.10 -13.19
C THR A 8 -0.64 1.76 -12.64
N GLN A 9 -0.13 0.90 -13.52
CA GLN A 9 0.58 -0.30 -13.08
C GLN A 9 1.96 0.09 -12.53
N ILE A 10 2.39 -0.65 -11.52
CA ILE A 10 3.73 -0.53 -10.93
C ILE A 10 4.48 -1.80 -11.26
N GLU A 11 5.67 -1.67 -11.83
CA GLU A 11 6.55 -2.83 -12.06
C GLU A 11 7.59 -2.90 -10.94
N TRP A 12 7.59 -3.99 -10.19
CA TRP A 12 8.63 -4.23 -9.20
C TRP A 12 10.00 -4.31 -9.88
N ASN A 13 11.00 -3.69 -9.27
CA ASN A 13 12.38 -3.69 -9.74
C ASN A 13 13.32 -3.32 -8.60
N ASP A 14 14.62 -3.55 -8.79
CA ASP A 14 15.64 -3.28 -7.76
C ASP A 14 15.71 -1.81 -7.31
N GLY A 15 15.20 -0.86 -8.10
CA GLY A 15 15.12 0.55 -7.73
C GLY A 15 14.03 0.87 -6.69
N LEU A 16 13.13 -0.07 -6.41
CA LEU A 16 12.11 0.05 -5.35
C LEU A 16 12.53 -0.65 -4.04
N LYS A 17 13.65 -1.36 -4.05
CA LYS A 17 14.18 -2.01 -2.84
C LYS A 17 14.78 -0.97 -1.90
N LEU A 18 14.39 -1.06 -0.64
CA LEU A 18 14.89 -0.27 0.47
C LEU A 18 15.99 -1.02 1.25
N GLY A 19 16.12 -2.32 1.03
CA GLY A 19 17.15 -3.16 1.65
C GLY A 19 16.75 -3.75 3.00
N LEU A 20 15.52 -3.50 3.44
CA LEU A 20 14.91 -4.11 4.63
C LEU A 20 13.99 -5.25 4.16
N GLY A 21 14.39 -6.48 4.41
CA GLY A 21 13.91 -7.67 3.71
C GLY A 21 12.39 -7.88 3.79
N PHE A 22 11.80 -7.75 4.98
CA PHE A 22 10.35 -7.92 5.10
C PHE A 22 9.59 -6.79 4.40
N GLN A 23 10.10 -5.55 4.47
CA GLN A 23 9.47 -4.39 3.84
C GLN A 23 9.54 -4.50 2.31
N ASP A 24 10.69 -4.92 1.77
CA ASP A 24 10.85 -5.16 0.33
C ASP A 24 9.91 -6.28 -0.16
N GLN A 25 9.79 -7.37 0.60
CA GLN A 25 8.87 -8.46 0.27
C GLN A 25 7.41 -7.98 0.28
N ASP A 26 7.00 -7.30 1.35
CA ASP A 26 5.64 -6.78 1.48
C ASP A 26 5.31 -5.77 0.36
N HIS A 27 6.26 -4.92 -0.01
CA HIS A 27 6.07 -3.95 -1.09
C HIS A 27 5.91 -4.63 -2.46
N GLU A 28 6.68 -5.69 -2.74
CA GLU A 28 6.51 -6.49 -3.96
C GLU A 28 5.13 -7.15 -4.01
N GLU A 29 4.69 -7.74 -2.89
CA GLU A 29 3.37 -8.36 -2.75
C GLU A 29 2.23 -7.33 -2.90
N ALA A 30 2.35 -6.15 -2.29
CA ALA A 30 1.40 -5.05 -2.44
C ALA A 30 1.24 -4.62 -3.90
N ILE A 31 2.35 -4.47 -4.64
CA ILE A 31 2.32 -4.14 -6.06
C ILE A 31 1.60 -5.22 -6.88
N ALA A 32 1.88 -6.49 -6.61
CA ALA A 32 1.22 -7.60 -7.29
C ALA A 32 -0.30 -7.56 -7.07
N LEU A 33 -0.74 -7.32 -5.83
CA LEU A 33 -2.17 -7.21 -5.47
C LEU A 33 -2.83 -5.99 -6.14
N MET A 34 -2.18 -4.81 -6.11
CA MET A 34 -2.68 -3.61 -6.78
C MET A 34 -2.85 -3.82 -8.29
N ASN A 35 -1.85 -4.41 -8.95
CA ASN A 35 -1.92 -4.70 -10.37
C ASN A 35 -3.02 -5.73 -10.71
N ALA A 36 -3.20 -6.74 -9.85
CA ALA A 36 -4.26 -7.74 -10.02
C ALA A 36 -5.66 -7.11 -9.94
N MET A 37 -5.90 -6.23 -8.96
CA MET A 37 -7.19 -5.54 -8.82
C MET A 37 -7.57 -4.68 -10.05
N GLN A 38 -6.58 -4.10 -10.73
CA GLN A 38 -6.80 -3.31 -11.94
C GLN A 38 -7.23 -4.15 -13.15
N THR A 39 -7.04 -5.47 -13.12
CA THR A 39 -7.27 -6.35 -14.28
C THR A 39 -8.29 -7.45 -14.04
N CYS A 40 -8.68 -7.69 -12.78
CA CYS A 40 -9.66 -8.71 -12.43
C CYS A 40 -11.09 -8.32 -12.86
N SER A 41 -11.97 -9.31 -12.95
CA SER A 41 -13.37 -9.10 -13.30
C SER A 41 -14.12 -8.37 -12.18
N ASP A 42 -15.29 -7.77 -12.49
CA ASP A 42 -16.13 -7.15 -11.45
C ASP A 42 -16.61 -8.16 -10.41
N ALA A 43 -16.75 -9.43 -10.78
CA ALA A 43 -17.14 -10.50 -9.85
C ALA A 43 -16.01 -10.83 -8.86
N ASP A 44 -14.75 -10.74 -9.30
CA ASP A 44 -13.58 -11.07 -8.48
C ASP A 44 -13.05 -9.85 -7.70
N PHE A 45 -13.43 -8.64 -8.12
CA PHE A 45 -12.91 -7.39 -7.56
C PHE A 45 -13.10 -7.24 -6.04
N PRO A 46 -14.27 -7.54 -5.45
CA PRO A 46 -14.44 -7.46 -4.00
C PRO A 46 -13.46 -8.35 -3.23
N ALA A 47 -13.22 -9.57 -3.70
CA ALA A 47 -12.29 -10.50 -3.07
C ALA A 47 -10.83 -10.03 -3.23
N ALA A 48 -10.47 -9.51 -4.41
CA ALA A 48 -9.14 -8.95 -4.65
C ALA A 48 -8.87 -7.70 -3.77
N PHE A 49 -9.88 -6.84 -3.58
CA PHE A 49 -9.78 -5.67 -2.72
C PHE A 49 -9.64 -6.05 -1.24
N ALA A 50 -10.39 -7.05 -0.78
CA ALA A 50 -10.25 -7.57 0.58
C ALA A 50 -8.85 -8.15 0.84
N ALA A 51 -8.29 -8.91 -0.12
CA ALA A 51 -6.93 -9.44 -0.02
C ALA A 51 -5.87 -8.33 0.06
N HIS A 52 -6.00 -7.28 -0.75
CA HIS A 52 -5.13 -6.10 -0.66
C HIS A 52 -5.26 -5.41 0.70
N THR A 53 -6.48 -5.24 1.22
CA THR A 53 -6.74 -4.59 2.50
C THR A 53 -6.14 -5.36 3.67
N GLU A 54 -6.25 -6.68 3.66
CA GLU A 54 -5.64 -7.56 4.66
C GLU A 54 -4.11 -7.47 4.62
N HIS A 55 -3.52 -7.55 3.42
CA HIS A 55 -2.08 -7.38 3.23
C HIS A 55 -1.59 -6.03 3.74
N LEU A 56 -2.27 -4.93 3.34
CA LEU A 56 -1.92 -3.57 3.78
C LEU A 56 -1.95 -3.48 5.31
N ALA A 57 -3.03 -3.90 5.96
CA ALA A 57 -3.13 -3.83 7.41
C ALA A 57 -2.03 -4.63 8.13
N ALA A 58 -1.71 -5.82 7.61
CA ALA A 58 -0.65 -6.66 8.18
C ALA A 58 0.75 -6.06 7.99
N HIS A 59 1.03 -5.49 6.81
CA HIS A 59 2.28 -4.79 6.52
C HIS A 59 2.46 -3.56 7.43
N LEU A 60 1.46 -2.68 7.49
CA LEU A 60 1.53 -1.47 8.32
C LEU A 60 1.67 -1.80 9.82
N ALA A 61 1.05 -2.89 10.29
CA ALA A 61 1.23 -3.36 11.66
C ALA A 61 2.68 -3.79 11.94
N ARG A 62 3.32 -4.54 11.03
CA ARG A 62 4.74 -4.93 11.16
C ARG A 62 5.66 -3.71 11.17
N GLU A 63 5.40 -2.74 10.30
CA GLU A 63 6.21 -1.52 10.25
C GLU A 63 6.01 -0.65 11.50
N ASN A 64 4.78 -0.55 12.02
CA ASN A 64 4.51 0.12 13.29
C ASN A 64 5.27 -0.52 14.46
N GLU A 65 5.22 -1.85 14.57
CA GLU A 65 5.98 -2.60 15.59
C GLU A 65 7.48 -2.38 15.44
N LEU A 66 8.00 -2.38 14.21
CA LEU A 66 9.39 -2.04 13.92
C LEU A 66 9.73 -0.64 14.43
N MET A 67 8.96 0.38 14.02
CA MET A 67 9.20 1.78 14.36
C MET A 67 9.20 2.01 15.88
N GLU A 68 8.29 1.36 16.61
CA GLU A 68 8.28 1.41 18.07
C GLU A 68 9.53 0.77 18.67
N ARG A 69 9.87 -0.43 18.21
CA ARG A 69 10.97 -1.24 18.73
C ARG A 69 12.33 -0.58 18.54
N ILE A 70 12.56 0.05 17.38
CA ILE A 70 13.83 0.71 17.08
C ILE A 70 13.88 2.17 17.56
N GLY A 71 12.78 2.69 18.11
CA GLY A 71 12.68 4.07 18.56
C GLY A 71 12.77 5.07 17.42
N PHE A 72 12.10 4.79 16.30
CA PHE A 72 12.11 5.66 15.13
C PHE A 72 11.58 7.05 15.47
N PHE A 73 12.36 8.09 15.15
CA PHE A 73 12.15 9.45 15.63
C PHE A 73 10.86 10.10 15.10
N ALA A 74 10.34 9.64 13.97
CA ALA A 74 9.15 10.17 13.30
C ALA A 74 7.95 9.21 13.36
N LYS A 75 7.98 8.21 14.25
CA LYS A 75 6.96 7.14 14.29
C LYS A 75 5.52 7.67 14.38
N ASP A 76 5.25 8.69 15.20
CA ASP A 76 3.88 9.16 15.41
C ASP A 76 3.28 9.79 14.14
N MET A 77 4.13 10.44 13.34
CA MET A 77 3.72 11.02 12.05
C MET A 77 3.46 9.90 11.02
N HIS A 78 4.36 8.92 10.94
CA HIS A 78 4.26 7.81 9.99
C HIS A 78 3.06 6.90 10.32
N MET A 79 2.88 6.55 11.59
CA MET A 79 1.71 5.80 12.09
C MET A 79 0.40 6.56 11.84
N GLY A 80 0.39 7.89 11.96
CA GLY A 80 -0.78 8.69 11.61
C GLY A 80 -1.17 8.60 10.13
N GLU A 81 -0.18 8.50 9.23
CA GLU A 81 -0.44 8.25 7.81
C GLU A 81 -0.96 6.82 7.56
N HIS A 82 -0.48 5.84 8.34
CA HIS A 82 -1.02 4.47 8.31
C HIS A 82 -2.48 4.41 8.75
N GLU A 83 -2.84 5.09 9.83
CA GLU A 83 -4.23 5.19 10.28
C GLU A 83 -5.12 5.86 9.22
N ARG A 84 -4.61 6.91 8.57
CA ARG A 84 -5.32 7.63 7.51
C ARG A 84 -5.63 6.73 6.31
N VAL A 85 -4.64 6.00 5.79
CA VAL A 85 -4.85 5.11 4.62
C VAL A 85 -5.72 3.91 4.97
N LEU A 86 -5.64 3.37 6.19
CA LEU A 86 -6.52 2.29 6.64
C LEU A 86 -7.98 2.74 6.72
N ALA A 87 -8.24 3.96 7.20
CA ALA A 87 -9.57 4.55 7.18
C ALA A 87 -10.09 4.76 5.75
N GLU A 88 -9.23 5.26 4.85
CA GLU A 88 -9.58 5.46 3.44
C GLU A 88 -9.94 4.13 2.74
N VAL A 89 -9.17 3.07 2.96
CA VAL A 89 -9.47 1.75 2.39
C VAL A 89 -10.74 1.15 3.00
N ALA A 90 -11.02 1.38 4.28
CA ALA A 90 -12.29 0.98 4.91
C ALA A 90 -13.50 1.70 4.28
N ASP A 91 -13.38 2.99 3.97
CA ASP A 91 -14.42 3.75 3.27
C ASP A 91 -14.65 3.21 1.84
N MET A 92 -13.59 2.76 1.16
CA MET A 92 -13.71 2.09 -0.14
C MET A 92 -14.38 0.72 -0.04
N GLN A 93 -14.10 -0.07 1.01
CA GLN A 93 -14.81 -1.32 1.26
C GLN A 93 -16.31 -1.08 1.44
N ALA A 94 -16.69 -0.05 2.21
CA ALA A 94 -18.10 0.32 2.38
C ALA A 94 -18.80 0.69 1.05
N LYS A 95 -18.06 1.27 0.09
CA LYS A 95 -18.56 1.54 -1.27
C LYS A 95 -18.76 0.26 -2.08
N ILE A 96 -17.83 -0.70 -1.99
CA ILE A 96 -18.01 -2.03 -2.59
C ILE A 96 -19.28 -2.69 -2.05
N ASP A 97 -19.47 -2.67 -0.73
CA ASP A 97 -20.63 -3.28 -0.06
C ASP A 97 -21.95 -2.61 -0.47
N ALA A 98 -21.91 -1.31 -0.80
CA ALA A 98 -23.04 -0.56 -1.35
C ALA A 98 -23.24 -0.75 -2.87
N GLY A 99 -22.39 -1.55 -3.53
CA GLY A 99 -22.44 -1.81 -4.98
C GLY A 99 -21.75 -0.75 -5.86
N ASP A 100 -21.08 0.24 -5.28
CA ASP A 100 -20.35 1.28 -6.00
C ASP A 100 -18.92 0.83 -6.35
N ILE A 101 -18.82 -0.23 -7.15
CA ILE A 101 -17.55 -0.80 -7.62
C ILE A 101 -16.80 0.21 -8.52
N ALA A 102 -17.52 1.00 -9.32
CA ALA A 102 -16.92 1.93 -10.27
C ALA A 102 -16.04 2.99 -9.59
N THR A 103 -16.49 3.55 -8.46
CA THR A 103 -15.69 4.50 -7.68
C THR A 103 -14.41 3.85 -7.16
N VAL A 104 -14.51 2.62 -6.64
CA VAL A 104 -13.36 1.95 -6.03
C VAL A 104 -12.35 1.48 -7.09
N ARG A 105 -12.82 1.12 -8.29
CA ARG A 105 -11.93 0.90 -9.44
C ARG A 105 -11.14 2.15 -9.81
N ALA A 106 -11.79 3.32 -9.85
CA ALA A 106 -11.10 4.57 -10.14
C ALA A 106 -10.02 4.88 -9.07
N TYR A 107 -10.31 4.64 -7.79
CA TYR A 107 -9.35 4.74 -6.70
C TYR A 107 -8.14 3.80 -6.90
N VAL A 108 -8.38 2.52 -7.20
CA VAL A 108 -7.33 1.51 -7.42
C VAL A 108 -6.48 1.78 -8.67
N GLU A 109 -7.04 2.41 -9.70
CA GLU A 109 -6.32 2.74 -10.94
C GLU A 109 -5.43 4.00 -10.82
N ASN A 110 -5.74 4.91 -9.88
CA ASN A 110 -5.15 6.23 -9.83
C ASN A 110 -4.55 6.57 -8.45
N ASP A 111 -5.40 6.64 -7.41
CA ASP A 111 -5.03 7.22 -6.13
C ASP A 111 -4.18 6.26 -5.28
N LEU A 112 -4.57 4.99 -5.19
CA LEU A 112 -3.85 3.99 -4.40
C LEU A 112 -2.41 3.74 -4.92
N PRO A 113 -2.16 3.53 -6.23
CA PRO A 113 -0.81 3.39 -6.75
C PRO A 113 0.05 4.65 -6.59
N GLN A 114 -0.58 5.83 -6.60
CA GLN A 114 0.14 7.09 -6.40
C GLN A 114 0.54 7.24 -4.94
N TRP A 115 -0.39 7.00 -4.00
CA TRP A 115 -0.11 6.99 -2.57
C TRP A 115 1.04 6.03 -2.24
N PHE A 116 0.99 4.78 -2.73
CA PHE A 116 2.03 3.79 -2.48
C PHE A 116 3.42 4.29 -2.93
N LYS A 117 3.54 4.88 -4.12
CA LYS A 117 4.82 5.40 -4.62
C LYS A 117 5.35 6.54 -3.77
N ASP A 118 4.48 7.46 -3.37
CA ASP A 118 4.86 8.62 -2.58
C ASP A 118 5.27 8.20 -1.15
N HIS A 119 4.53 7.25 -0.57
CA HIS A 119 4.81 6.67 0.76
C HIS A 119 6.13 5.90 0.78
N LEU A 120 6.30 4.96 -0.17
CA LEU A 120 7.54 4.19 -0.37
C LEU A 120 8.75 5.12 -0.56
N GLY A 121 8.58 6.13 -1.43
CA GLY A 121 9.64 7.08 -1.78
C GLY A 121 9.98 8.10 -0.69
N SER A 122 9.26 8.11 0.44
CA SER A 122 9.45 9.08 1.51
C SER A 122 9.53 8.42 2.89
N MET A 123 8.39 8.14 3.54
CA MET A 123 8.33 7.71 4.93
C MET A 123 9.00 6.34 5.12
N ASP A 124 8.64 5.37 4.29
CA ASP A 124 9.18 4.01 4.30
C ASP A 124 10.68 3.99 4.05
N MET A 125 11.14 4.74 3.05
CA MET A 125 12.57 4.87 2.78
C MET A 125 13.33 5.40 3.99
N MET A 126 12.76 6.36 4.75
CA MET A 126 13.42 6.88 5.96
C MET A 126 13.40 5.85 7.09
N THR A 127 12.29 5.13 7.26
CA THR A 127 12.16 4.05 8.25
C THR A 127 13.16 2.93 7.97
N ALA A 128 13.25 2.45 6.73
CA ALA A 128 14.21 1.43 6.32
C ALA A 128 15.66 1.87 6.52
N GLN A 129 16.02 3.10 6.11
CA GLN A 129 17.38 3.63 6.32
C GLN A 129 17.75 3.68 7.80
N PHE A 130 16.82 4.12 8.66
CA PHE A 130 17.04 4.15 10.11
C PHE A 130 17.13 2.74 10.69
N ALA A 131 16.25 1.82 10.29
CA ALA A 131 16.27 0.43 10.71
C ALA A 131 17.59 -0.27 10.40
N LEU A 132 18.13 -0.07 9.18
CA LEU A 132 19.44 -0.58 8.79
C LEU A 132 20.58 -0.04 9.67
N GLN A 133 20.52 1.24 10.07
CA GLN A 133 21.50 1.82 11.02
C GLN A 133 21.40 1.20 12.42
N MET A 134 20.23 0.70 12.78
CA MET A 134 19.97 0.00 14.04
C MET A 134 20.28 -1.50 13.98
N GLY A 135 20.69 -2.02 12.81
CA GLY A 135 21.09 -3.42 12.61
C GLY A 135 19.97 -4.36 12.17
N GLU A 136 18.84 -3.82 11.74
CA GLU A 136 17.76 -4.60 11.10
C GLU A 136 18.18 -5.07 9.71
N THR A 137 17.50 -6.11 9.20
CA THR A 137 17.78 -6.72 7.88
C THR A 137 16.52 -7.17 7.19
#